data_AF-A0AAU9HEN4-F1
#
_entry.id   AF-A0AAU9HEN4-F1
#
_cell.length_a   1.000
_cell.length_b   1.000
_cell.length_c   1.000
_cell.angle_alpha   90.00
_cell.angle_beta   90.00
_cell.angle_gamma   90.00
#
_symmetry.space_group_name_H-M   'P 1'
#
loop_
_entity.id
_entity.type
_entity.pdbx_description
1 polymer ?
#
loop_
_entity_poly.entity_id
_entity_poly.type
_entity_poly.pdbx_seq_one_letter_code
_entity_poly.pdbx_strand_id
1 'polypeptide(L)'
;MINAHATNANSRIKSPLACLAVNSLKQVTQRKFSTAANQYVAHAHVQKQAAIDLIKLIKHDASTKHKHCIDLGAGPLVNTQALQGIYKQVIAMDLSLNMLKNSAVNAPRICADMDNLPLQQNSIDVVFSNFALQWSANFKMLMHSLHSALKPGGQAYISTVVEGSLHEIKTAFAALDSHSHINNFLSRDNINQSVKKSGFIINSATEVIYTDEFTSPLKAISSIKAIGATSQNKASQRPGLLTKSALQKVCAAYPLINNQAHVSYHVVLLSLEKAKI
;
A
#
# COMPACT_ATOMS: atom_id res chain seq x y z
N MET A 1 20.57 -43.94 -34.11
CA MET A 1 19.34 -43.85 -33.31
C MET A 1 19.32 -42.48 -32.66
N ILE A 2 18.45 -41.59 -33.15
CA ILE A 2 18.25 -40.24 -32.62
C ILE A 2 17.05 -40.31 -31.69
N ASN A 3 17.17 -39.85 -30.43
CA ASN A 3 16.13 -39.01 -29.86
C ASN A 3 16.55 -38.29 -28.59
N ALA A 4 16.16 -37.01 -28.57
CA ALA A 4 16.21 -36.07 -27.47
C ALA A 4 14.99 -36.23 -26.57
N HIS A 5 15.16 -36.04 -25.26
CA HIS A 5 14.11 -35.57 -24.34
C HIS A 5 14.78 -34.65 -23.32
N ALA A 6 14.70 -33.33 -23.50
CA ALA A 6 13.56 -32.45 -23.24
C ALA A 6 13.27 -32.31 -21.73
N THR A 7 13.83 -31.23 -21.22
CA THR A 7 13.65 -30.55 -19.93
C THR A 7 12.20 -30.46 -19.45
N ASN A 8 11.98 -30.84 -18.19
CA ASN A 8 10.71 -30.71 -17.49
C ASN A 8 10.58 -29.29 -16.90
N ALA A 9 9.86 -28.40 -17.59
CA ALA A 9 9.50 -27.07 -17.10
C ALA A 9 8.19 -27.14 -16.32
N ASN A 10 8.27 -27.10 -14.99
CA ASN A 10 7.11 -27.12 -14.10
C ASN A 10 6.56 -25.69 -13.93
N SER A 11 5.76 -25.23 -14.90
CA SER A 11 4.99 -23.98 -14.78
C SER A 11 3.72 -24.22 -13.95
N ARG A 12 3.74 -23.80 -12.68
CA ARG A 12 2.52 -23.80 -11.84
C ARG A 12 1.55 -22.74 -12.37
N ILE A 13 0.58 -23.18 -13.18
CA ILE A 13 -0.62 -22.43 -13.52
C ILE A 13 -1.42 -22.22 -12.21
N LYS A 14 -1.61 -20.97 -11.80
CA LYS A 14 -2.48 -20.61 -10.66
C LYS A 14 -3.92 -21.04 -10.98
N SER A 15 -4.59 -21.73 -10.05
CA SER A 15 -5.95 -22.22 -10.26
C SER A 15 -6.96 -21.08 -10.50
N PRO A 16 -7.98 -21.26 -11.36
CA PRO A 16 -8.98 -20.24 -11.68
C PRO A 16 -9.72 -19.71 -10.44
N LEU A 17 -9.99 -20.55 -9.43
CA LEU A 17 -10.65 -20.15 -8.19
C LEU A 17 -9.80 -19.18 -7.35
N ALA A 18 -8.47 -19.36 -7.32
CA ALA A 18 -7.58 -18.46 -6.59
C ALA A 18 -7.54 -17.06 -7.25
N CYS A 19 -7.59 -17.01 -8.59
CA CYS A 19 -7.68 -15.76 -9.35
C CYS A 19 -9.00 -15.00 -9.07
N LEU A 20 -10.13 -15.72 -9.09
CA LEU A 20 -11.45 -15.16 -8.78
C LEU A 20 -11.55 -14.60 -7.35
N ALA A 21 -10.97 -15.30 -6.36
CA ALA A 21 -10.93 -14.84 -4.98
C ALA A 21 -10.12 -13.55 -4.82
N VAL A 22 -8.93 -13.45 -5.44
CA VAL A 22 -8.10 -12.24 -5.43
C VAL A 22 -8.81 -11.06 -6.09
N ASN A 23 -9.46 -11.27 -7.23
CA ASN A 23 -10.24 -10.23 -7.91
C ASN A 23 -11.42 -9.74 -7.05
N SER A 24 -12.06 -10.63 -6.29
CA SER A 24 -13.16 -10.25 -5.39
C SER A 24 -12.70 -9.38 -4.21
N LEU A 25 -11.51 -9.64 -3.65
CA LEU A 25 -10.93 -8.83 -2.56
C LEU A 25 -10.58 -7.43 -3.06
N LYS A 26 -10.01 -7.33 -4.26
CA LYS A 26 -9.67 -6.04 -4.88
C LYS A 26 -10.89 -5.22 -5.25
N GLN A 27 -11.97 -5.84 -5.70
CA GLN A 27 -13.24 -5.14 -5.92
C GLN A 27 -13.81 -4.57 -4.62
N VAL A 28 -13.66 -5.26 -3.49
CA VAL A 28 -14.05 -4.73 -2.17
C VAL A 28 -13.16 -3.55 -1.77
N THR A 29 -11.84 -3.65 -1.97
CA THR A 29 -10.88 -2.55 -1.75
C THR A 29 -11.25 -1.32 -2.58
N GLN A 30 -11.49 -1.52 -3.89
CA GLN A 30 -11.89 -0.47 -4.82
C GLN A 30 -13.17 0.22 -4.36
N ARG A 31 -14.21 -0.54 -3.99
CA ARG A 31 -15.49 0.03 -3.51
C ARG A 31 -15.31 0.83 -2.23
N LYS A 32 -14.56 0.32 -1.26
CA LYS A 32 -14.28 1.03 0.01
C LYS A 32 -13.57 2.37 -0.25
N PHE A 33 -12.54 2.38 -1.09
CA PHE A 33 -11.85 3.63 -1.46
C PHE A 33 -12.76 4.58 -2.24
N SER A 34 -13.54 4.07 -3.19
CA SER A 34 -14.50 4.88 -3.95
C SER A 34 -15.54 5.57 -3.07
N THR A 35 -15.98 4.95 -1.97
CA THR A 35 -16.90 5.55 -1.00
C THR A 35 -16.19 6.51 -0.04
N ALA A 36 -14.93 6.23 0.32
CA ALA A 36 -14.16 7.02 1.29
C ALA A 36 -13.51 8.28 0.69
N ALA A 37 -13.51 8.46 -0.64
CA ALA A 37 -12.73 9.50 -1.32
C ALA A 37 -12.91 10.92 -0.74
N ASN A 38 -14.14 11.30 -0.34
CA ASN A 38 -14.42 12.63 0.24
C ASN A 38 -13.95 12.79 1.69
N GLN A 39 -13.82 11.69 2.44
CA GLN A 39 -13.40 11.69 3.84
C GLN A 39 -11.91 11.35 4.01
N TYR A 40 -11.29 10.75 2.98
CA TYR A 40 -9.90 10.32 2.99
C TYR A 40 -8.95 11.47 3.31
N VAL A 41 -9.12 12.61 2.64
CA VAL A 41 -8.25 13.79 2.84
C VAL A 41 -8.28 14.31 4.28
N ALA A 42 -9.44 14.24 4.95
CA ALA A 42 -9.61 14.75 6.32
C ALA A 42 -9.05 13.82 7.41
N HIS A 43 -8.81 12.54 7.09
CA HIS A 43 -8.38 11.52 8.06
C HIS A 43 -7.00 10.92 7.74
N ALA A 44 -6.32 11.39 6.69
CA ALA A 44 -5.05 10.83 6.21
C ALA A 44 -3.81 11.53 6.81
N HIS A 45 -3.79 11.81 8.12
CA HIS A 45 -2.68 12.50 8.77
C HIS A 45 -1.37 11.69 8.70
N VAL A 46 -1.39 10.43 9.11
CA VAL A 46 -0.23 9.53 9.04
C VAL A 46 0.29 9.38 7.62
N GLN A 47 -0.60 9.22 6.63
CA GLN A 47 -0.23 9.10 5.22
C GLN A 47 0.46 10.36 4.71
N LYS A 48 0.00 11.55 5.15
CA LYS A 48 0.64 12.82 4.81
C LYS A 48 2.04 12.93 5.44
N GLN A 49 2.19 12.55 6.71
CA GLN A 49 3.49 12.58 7.38
C GLN A 49 4.48 11.61 6.71
N ALA A 50 4.04 10.38 6.41
CA ALA A 50 4.86 9.42 5.68
C ALA A 50 5.23 9.89 4.28
N ALA A 51 4.32 10.57 3.57
CA ALA A 51 4.62 11.15 2.26
C ALA A 51 5.69 12.24 2.34
N ILE A 52 5.60 13.12 3.36
CA ILE A 52 6.62 14.16 3.60
C ILE A 52 7.99 13.53 3.83
N ASP A 53 8.08 12.52 4.70
CA ASP A 53 9.35 11.86 4.99
C ASP A 53 9.86 11.04 3.80
N LEU A 54 8.97 10.45 3.01
CA LEU A 54 9.33 9.73 1.79
C LEU A 54 9.86 10.67 0.70
N ILE A 55 9.25 11.85 0.54
CA ILE A 55 9.70 12.89 -0.40
C ILE A 55 11.11 13.37 -0.04
N LYS A 56 11.46 13.47 1.26
CA LYS A 56 12.82 13.84 1.68
C LYS A 56 13.90 12.83 1.23
N LEU A 57 13.52 11.59 0.90
CA LEU A 57 14.46 10.59 0.37
C LEU A 57 14.78 10.82 -1.11
N ILE A 58 14.01 11.64 -1.83
CA ILE A 58 14.22 11.92 -3.24
C ILE A 58 15.58 12.60 -3.42
N LYS A 59 16.47 11.95 -4.17
CA LYS A 59 17.76 12.54 -4.55
C LYS A 59 17.51 13.62 -5.59
N HIS A 60 17.74 14.87 -5.21
CA HIS A 60 17.66 16.00 -6.13
C HIS A 60 18.97 16.14 -6.91
N ASP A 61 18.90 15.82 -8.20
CA ASP A 61 19.99 16.04 -9.16
C ASP A 61 19.50 16.93 -10.33
N ALA A 62 20.43 17.44 -11.14
CA ALA A 62 20.11 18.30 -12.29
C ALA A 62 19.17 17.62 -13.31
N SER A 63 19.15 16.28 -13.36
CA SER A 63 18.30 15.51 -14.26
C SER A 63 16.88 15.27 -13.72
N THR A 64 16.64 15.53 -12.43
CA THR A 64 15.39 15.16 -11.75
C THR A 64 14.18 15.83 -12.39
N LYS A 65 14.30 17.10 -12.79
CA LYS A 65 13.27 17.86 -13.51
C LYS A 65 12.97 17.36 -14.92
N HIS A 66 13.71 16.36 -15.42
CA HIS A 66 13.50 15.75 -16.74
C HIS A 66 12.93 14.32 -16.65
N LYS A 67 12.83 13.74 -15.45
CA LYS A 67 12.37 12.37 -15.22
C LYS A 67 10.85 12.27 -15.27
N HIS A 68 10.34 11.12 -15.71
CA HIS A 68 8.94 10.74 -15.63
C HIS A 68 8.68 9.88 -14.39
N CYS A 69 7.74 10.33 -13.58
CA CYS A 69 7.34 9.66 -12.34
C CYS A 69 5.96 9.01 -12.49
N ILE A 70 5.78 7.83 -11.90
CA ILE A 70 4.45 7.30 -11.62
C ILE A 70 4.15 7.45 -10.12
N ASP A 71 3.01 8.06 -9.78
CA ASP A 71 2.43 8.03 -8.44
C ASP A 71 1.50 6.81 -8.38
N LEU A 72 1.99 5.72 -7.77
CA LEU A 72 1.32 4.43 -7.71
C LEU A 72 0.47 4.34 -6.45
N GLY A 73 -0.84 4.13 -6.62
CA GLY A 73 -1.81 4.28 -5.54
C GLY A 73 -2.03 5.75 -5.19
N ALA A 74 -2.19 6.59 -6.21
CA ALA A 74 -2.22 8.05 -6.11
C ALA A 74 -3.39 8.59 -5.26
N GLY A 75 -4.44 7.79 -5.03
CA GLY A 75 -5.63 8.23 -4.32
C GLY A 75 -6.22 9.51 -4.95
N PRO A 76 -6.56 10.54 -4.16
CA PRO A 76 -7.04 11.83 -4.65
C PRO A 76 -5.94 12.79 -5.15
N LEU A 77 -4.81 12.26 -5.62
CA LEU A 77 -3.70 13.01 -6.26
C LEU A 77 -2.98 14.03 -5.34
N VAL A 78 -3.06 13.86 -4.01
CA VAL A 78 -2.36 14.74 -3.06
C VAL A 78 -0.85 14.67 -3.26
N ASN A 79 -0.30 13.46 -3.44
CA ASN A 79 1.13 13.29 -3.68
C ASN A 79 1.51 13.68 -5.11
N THR A 80 0.69 13.33 -6.11
CA THR A 80 0.83 13.79 -7.49
C THR A 80 1.10 15.30 -7.58
N GLN A 81 0.32 16.12 -6.87
CA GLN A 81 0.50 17.58 -6.87
C GLN A 81 1.89 18.00 -6.37
N ALA A 82 2.37 17.39 -5.28
CA ALA A 82 3.71 17.69 -4.75
C ALA A 82 4.82 17.22 -5.71
N LEU A 83 4.65 16.03 -6.31
CA LEU A 83 5.61 15.44 -7.24
C LEU A 83 5.72 16.23 -8.56
N GLN A 84 4.68 16.93 -9.00
CA GLN A 84 4.73 17.79 -10.19
C GLN A 84 5.67 19.00 -10.00
N GLY A 85 5.98 19.38 -8.77
CA GLY A 85 7.02 20.37 -8.47
C GLY A 85 8.46 19.82 -8.57
N ILE A 86 8.61 18.49 -8.65
CA ILE A 86 9.90 17.78 -8.61
C ILE A 86 10.26 17.20 -9.98
N TYR A 87 9.29 16.58 -10.65
CA TYR A 87 9.48 15.82 -11.88
C TYR A 87 8.83 16.50 -13.08
N LYS A 88 9.32 16.19 -14.29
CA LYS A 88 8.79 16.74 -15.55
C LYS A 88 7.32 16.38 -15.76
N GLN A 89 7.02 15.12 -15.52
CA GLN A 89 5.71 14.53 -15.75
C GLN A 89 5.44 13.52 -14.65
N VAL A 90 4.24 13.60 -14.08
CA VAL A 90 3.76 12.66 -13.08
C VAL A 90 2.49 12.03 -13.60
N ILE A 91 2.48 10.71 -13.73
CA ILE A 91 1.31 9.91 -14.08
C ILE A 91 0.73 9.37 -12.78
N ALA A 92 -0.54 9.70 -12.49
CA ALA A 92 -1.24 9.17 -11.33
C ALA A 92 -1.88 7.81 -11.70
N MET A 93 -1.64 6.78 -10.90
CA MET A 93 -2.25 5.48 -11.08
C MET A 93 -2.95 5.02 -9.81
N ASP A 94 -4.20 4.59 -9.93
CA ASP A 94 -4.97 4.06 -8.80
C ASP A 94 -5.96 2.99 -9.26
N LEU A 95 -6.35 2.10 -8.36
CA LEU A 95 -7.37 1.08 -8.61
C LEU A 95 -8.78 1.70 -8.70
N SER A 96 -9.02 2.82 -8.01
CA SER A 96 -10.30 3.51 -7.97
C SER A 96 -10.34 4.68 -8.94
N LEU A 97 -11.20 4.58 -9.96
CA LEU A 97 -11.51 5.71 -10.84
C LEU A 97 -12.07 6.91 -10.08
N ASN A 98 -12.81 6.68 -8.99
CA ASN A 98 -13.37 7.76 -8.17
C ASN A 98 -12.28 8.51 -7.42
N MET A 99 -11.28 7.81 -6.88
CA MET A 99 -10.11 8.45 -6.28
C MET A 99 -9.41 9.34 -7.30
N LEU A 100 -9.13 8.81 -8.49
CA LEU A 100 -8.51 9.57 -9.57
C LEU A 100 -9.34 10.79 -9.98
N LYS A 101 -10.68 10.69 -10.01
CA LYS A 101 -11.58 11.80 -10.40
C LYS A 101 -11.75 12.86 -9.31
N ASN A 102 -11.58 12.50 -8.03
CA ASN A 102 -11.82 13.39 -6.90
C ASN A 102 -10.65 14.36 -6.64
N SER A 103 -10.20 15.03 -7.70
CA SER A 103 -9.09 15.97 -7.65
C SER A 103 -9.08 16.89 -8.86
N ALA A 104 -8.86 18.19 -8.61
CA ALA A 104 -8.65 19.20 -9.65
C ALA A 104 -7.21 19.20 -10.22
N VAL A 105 -6.30 18.39 -9.66
CA VAL A 105 -4.89 18.30 -10.08
C VAL A 105 -4.80 17.82 -11.53
N ASN A 106 -4.26 18.65 -12.41
CA ASN A 106 -4.12 18.29 -13.82
C ASN A 106 -2.89 17.39 -14.03
N ALA A 107 -3.12 16.09 -14.14
CA ALA A 107 -2.09 15.08 -14.41
C ALA A 107 -2.68 13.98 -15.30
N PRO A 108 -1.87 13.29 -16.13
CA PRO A 108 -2.28 12.03 -16.74
C PRO A 108 -2.69 11.01 -15.67
N ARG A 109 -3.78 10.27 -15.90
CA ARG A 109 -4.36 9.32 -14.95
C ARG A 109 -4.55 7.96 -15.58
N ILE A 110 -4.19 6.90 -14.87
CA ILE A 110 -4.39 5.51 -15.27
C ILE A 110 -5.20 4.80 -14.18
N CYS A 111 -6.41 4.34 -14.51
CA CYS A 111 -7.18 3.48 -13.62
C CYS A 111 -6.75 2.03 -13.84
N ALA A 112 -5.91 1.49 -12.96
CA ALA A 112 -5.37 0.14 -13.11
C ALA A 112 -5.03 -0.51 -11.76
N ASP A 113 -5.00 -1.83 -11.77
CA ASP A 113 -4.55 -2.65 -10.66
C ASP A 113 -3.02 -2.71 -10.63
N MET A 114 -2.41 -2.36 -9.49
CA MET A 114 -0.95 -2.39 -9.36
C MET A 114 -0.35 -3.79 -9.57
N ASP A 115 -1.10 -4.87 -9.30
CA ASP A 115 -0.57 -6.22 -9.57
C ASP A 115 -0.63 -6.61 -11.05
N ASN A 116 -1.24 -5.77 -11.90
CA ASN A 116 -1.25 -5.92 -13.35
C ASN A 116 -0.86 -4.59 -14.01
N LEU A 117 0.39 -4.16 -13.77
CA LEU A 117 0.91 -2.88 -14.23
C LEU A 117 0.79 -2.73 -15.75
N PRO A 118 0.06 -1.72 -16.26
CA PRO A 118 -0.02 -1.44 -17.69
C PRO A 118 1.19 -0.61 -18.16
N LEU A 119 2.40 -1.03 -17.77
CA LEU A 119 3.64 -0.32 -18.04
C LEU A 119 4.58 -1.24 -18.83
N GLN A 120 5.21 -0.67 -19.86
CA GLN A 120 6.24 -1.37 -20.62
C GLN A 120 7.52 -1.49 -19.78
N GLN A 121 8.34 -2.50 -20.09
CA GLN A 121 9.67 -2.62 -19.50
C GLN A 121 10.52 -1.38 -19.81
N ASN A 122 11.35 -0.93 -18.86
CA ASN A 122 12.26 0.20 -19.03
C ASN A 122 11.57 1.49 -19.56
N SER A 123 10.37 1.81 -19.08
CA SER A 123 9.58 2.94 -19.58
C SER A 123 9.48 4.12 -18.60
N ILE A 124 9.71 3.89 -17.31
CA ILE A 124 9.55 4.90 -16.25
C ILE A 124 10.88 5.17 -15.54
N ASP A 125 11.12 6.43 -15.15
CA ASP A 125 12.34 6.83 -14.43
C ASP A 125 12.18 6.69 -12.92
N VAL A 126 10.99 7.02 -12.39
CA VAL A 126 10.71 7.00 -10.96
C VAL A 126 9.35 6.38 -10.64
N VAL A 127 9.32 5.50 -9.65
CA VAL A 127 8.09 5.08 -8.96
C VAL A 127 8.03 5.80 -7.61
N PHE A 128 6.95 6.52 -7.35
CA PHE A 128 6.59 6.97 -6.01
C PHE A 128 5.34 6.23 -5.57
N SER A 129 5.32 5.74 -4.34
CA SER A 129 4.11 5.11 -3.81
C SER A 129 4.05 5.27 -2.30
N ASN A 130 2.97 5.87 -1.82
CA ASN A 130 2.78 6.12 -0.39
C ASN A 130 1.54 5.38 0.11
N PHE A 131 1.72 4.48 1.08
CA PHE A 131 0.61 3.76 1.72
C PHE A 131 -0.28 2.94 0.75
N ALA A 132 0.30 2.41 -0.34
CA ALA A 132 -0.46 1.66 -1.33
C ALA A 132 -0.07 0.17 -1.45
N LEU A 133 1.22 -0.17 -1.37
CA LEU A 133 1.67 -1.53 -1.74
C LEU A 133 1.16 -2.64 -0.81
N GLN A 134 0.74 -2.32 0.41
CA GLN A 134 0.15 -3.30 1.33
C GLN A 134 -1.21 -3.85 0.84
N TRP A 135 -1.80 -3.22 -0.18
CA TRP A 135 -3.02 -3.69 -0.84
C TRP A 135 -2.77 -4.67 -1.99
N SER A 136 -1.50 -4.88 -2.36
CA SER A 136 -1.09 -5.88 -3.34
C SER A 136 -1.44 -7.28 -2.85
N ALA A 137 -2.04 -8.08 -3.73
CA ALA A 137 -2.27 -9.50 -3.44
C ALA A 137 -0.99 -10.32 -3.52
N ASN A 138 0.06 -9.79 -4.16
CA ASN A 138 1.36 -10.43 -4.26
C ASN A 138 2.49 -9.39 -4.34
N PHE A 139 2.88 -8.90 -3.16
CA PHE A 139 3.94 -7.90 -3.02
C PHE A 139 5.24 -8.30 -3.74
N LYS A 140 5.64 -9.58 -3.67
CA LYS A 140 6.85 -10.08 -4.36
C LYS A 140 6.75 -9.88 -5.87
N MET A 141 5.62 -10.26 -6.49
CA MET A 141 5.41 -10.07 -7.93
C MET A 141 5.32 -8.59 -8.29
N LEU A 142 4.65 -7.78 -7.47
CA LEU A 142 4.60 -6.33 -7.66
C LEU A 142 6.00 -5.72 -7.71
N MET A 143 6.89 -6.08 -6.78
CA MET A 143 8.27 -5.59 -6.81
C MET A 143 9.01 -5.98 -8.10
N HIS A 144 8.80 -7.19 -8.63
CA HIS A 144 9.39 -7.59 -9.93
C HIS A 144 8.83 -6.76 -11.09
N SER A 145 7.52 -6.53 -11.11
CA SER A 145 6.87 -5.72 -12.15
C SER A 145 7.35 -4.26 -12.10
N LEU A 146 7.47 -3.67 -10.91
CA LEU A 146 8.02 -2.32 -10.74
C LEU A 146 9.48 -2.23 -11.16
N HIS A 147 10.30 -3.22 -10.78
CA HIS A 147 11.69 -3.30 -11.24
C HIS A 147 11.79 -3.43 -12.76
N SER A 148 10.93 -4.23 -13.39
CA SER A 148 10.88 -4.37 -14.84
C SER A 148 10.51 -3.05 -15.53
N ALA A 149 9.49 -2.35 -15.04
CA ALA A 149 9.01 -1.10 -15.61
C ALA A 149 10.01 0.06 -15.52
N LEU A 150 10.86 0.09 -14.49
CA LEU A 150 11.89 1.11 -14.34
C LEU A 150 12.99 0.98 -15.41
N LYS A 151 13.48 2.10 -15.93
CA LYS A 151 14.69 2.16 -16.75
C LYS A 151 15.93 1.76 -15.92
N PRO A 152 17.04 1.34 -16.56
CA PRO A 152 18.34 1.25 -15.87
C PRO A 152 18.67 2.58 -15.16
N GLY A 153 19.07 2.51 -13.89
CA GLY A 153 19.25 3.69 -13.03
C GLY A 153 17.97 4.33 -12.49
N GLY A 154 16.81 3.77 -12.80
CA GLY A 154 15.51 4.22 -12.30
C GLY A 154 15.35 3.95 -10.79
N GLN A 155 14.51 4.75 -10.14
CA GLN A 155 14.39 4.76 -8.68
C GLN A 155 12.97 4.43 -8.23
N ALA A 156 12.82 3.82 -7.05
CA ALA A 156 11.53 3.69 -6.39
C ALA A 156 11.59 4.23 -4.96
N TYR A 157 10.62 5.06 -4.62
CA TYR A 157 10.40 5.61 -3.28
C TYR A 157 9.06 5.08 -2.79
N ILE A 158 9.10 4.21 -1.77
CA ILE A 158 7.92 3.50 -1.29
C ILE A 158 7.77 3.70 0.22
N SER A 159 6.58 4.05 0.68
CA SER A 159 6.15 3.82 2.07
C SER A 159 5.11 2.71 2.11
N THR A 160 5.29 1.74 3.01
CA THR A 160 4.32 0.66 3.16
C THR A 160 4.18 0.22 4.62
N VAL A 161 2.95 -0.14 4.98
CA VAL A 161 2.57 -0.55 6.33
C VAL A 161 3.08 -1.96 6.60
N VAL A 162 3.71 -2.17 7.74
CA VAL A 162 4.33 -3.45 8.13
C VAL A 162 3.73 -4.03 9.40
N GLU A 163 4.13 -5.26 9.70
CA GLU A 163 3.83 -5.92 10.97
C GLU A 163 4.16 -5.01 12.18
N GLY A 164 3.37 -5.11 13.25
CA GLY A 164 3.40 -4.17 14.38
C GLY A 164 2.33 -3.09 14.29
N SER A 165 1.90 -2.73 13.07
CA SER A 165 0.82 -1.75 12.88
C SER A 165 -0.51 -2.18 13.48
N LEU A 166 -1.27 -1.19 13.94
CA LEU A 166 -2.62 -1.29 14.48
C LEU A 166 -2.71 -2.22 15.70
N HIS A 167 -1.64 -2.27 16.50
CA HIS A 167 -1.55 -3.15 17.66
C HIS A 167 -2.63 -2.85 18.71
N GLU A 168 -2.97 -1.58 18.91
CA GLU A 168 -4.02 -1.15 19.85
C GLU A 168 -5.37 -1.78 19.48
N ILE A 169 -5.64 -1.86 18.17
CA ILE A 169 -6.87 -2.42 17.63
C ILE A 169 -6.85 -3.94 17.71
N LYS A 170 -5.73 -4.59 17.38
CA LYS A 170 -5.58 -6.04 17.58
C LYS A 170 -5.87 -6.41 19.04
N THR A 171 -5.31 -5.64 19.97
CA THR A 171 -5.49 -5.83 21.42
C THR A 171 -6.95 -5.66 21.82
N ALA A 172 -7.60 -4.58 21.39
CA ALA A 172 -9.01 -4.32 21.70
C ALA A 172 -9.94 -5.43 21.19
N PHE A 173 -9.71 -5.93 19.97
CA PHE A 173 -10.53 -6.97 19.37
C PHE A 173 -10.25 -8.38 19.92
N ALA A 174 -9.05 -8.65 20.45
CA ALA A 174 -8.74 -9.91 21.12
C ALA A 174 -9.64 -10.16 22.35
N ALA A 175 -10.15 -9.09 22.99
CA ALA A 175 -11.14 -9.23 24.06
C ALA A 175 -12.53 -9.69 23.56
N LEU A 176 -12.82 -9.54 22.26
CA LEU A 176 -14.09 -9.96 21.66
C LEU A 176 -14.03 -11.43 21.21
N ASP A 177 -13.05 -11.77 20.38
CA ASP A 177 -12.84 -13.11 19.84
C ASP A 177 -11.42 -13.29 19.25
N SER A 178 -11.12 -14.47 18.71
CA SER A 178 -9.81 -14.82 18.11
C SER A 178 -9.75 -14.59 16.59
N HIS A 179 -10.72 -13.89 15.99
CA HIS A 179 -10.72 -13.65 14.54
C HIS A 179 -9.81 -12.47 14.16
N SER A 180 -9.39 -12.42 12.90
CA SER A 180 -8.60 -11.28 12.40
C SER A 180 -9.52 -10.15 11.94
N HIS A 181 -9.45 -9.02 12.65
CA HIS A 181 -10.27 -7.83 12.38
C HIS A 181 -9.56 -6.77 11.53
N ILE A 182 -8.25 -6.91 11.33
CA ILE A 182 -7.43 -6.02 10.47
C ILE A 182 -6.64 -6.83 9.45
N ASN A 183 -6.02 -6.15 8.48
CA ASN A 183 -5.18 -6.82 7.49
C ASN A 183 -3.88 -7.38 8.10
N ASN A 184 -3.43 -8.51 7.54
CA ASN A 184 -2.11 -9.03 7.83
C ASN A 184 -1.08 -8.26 7.00
N PHE A 185 -0.15 -7.60 7.67
CA PHE A 185 0.94 -6.87 7.04
C PHE A 185 2.20 -7.74 6.98
N LEU A 186 3.02 -7.55 5.95
CA LEU A 186 4.30 -8.22 5.85
C LEU A 186 5.27 -7.67 6.91
N SER A 187 6.15 -8.53 7.42
CA SER A 187 7.29 -8.09 8.21
C SER A 187 8.30 -7.32 7.34
N ARG A 188 9.09 -6.45 7.97
CA ARG A 188 10.18 -5.72 7.31
C ARG A 188 11.16 -6.66 6.59
N ASP A 189 11.46 -7.80 7.18
CA ASP A 189 12.36 -8.79 6.57
C ASP A 189 11.77 -9.40 5.30
N ASN A 190 10.48 -9.75 5.31
CA ASN A 190 9.80 -10.28 4.13
C ASN A 190 9.74 -9.25 2.98
N ILE A 191 9.56 -7.96 3.32
CA ILE A 191 9.63 -6.86 2.35
C ILE A 191 11.04 -6.76 1.78
N ASN A 192 12.07 -6.66 2.62
CA ASN A 192 13.47 -6.54 2.19
C ASN A 192 13.89 -7.74 1.32
N GLN A 193 13.48 -8.96 1.68
CA GLN A 193 13.73 -10.14 0.86
C GLN A 193 13.03 -10.08 -0.49
N SER A 194 11.78 -9.61 -0.55
CA SER A 194 11.02 -9.46 -1.79
C SER A 194 11.64 -8.41 -2.71
N VAL A 195 12.07 -7.28 -2.14
CA VAL A 195 12.78 -6.21 -2.84
C VAL A 195 14.11 -6.74 -3.42
N LYS A 196 14.96 -7.37 -2.60
CA LYS A 196 16.24 -7.93 -3.08
C LYS A 196 16.03 -8.98 -4.18
N LYS A 197 15.07 -9.90 -4.00
CA LYS A 197 14.76 -10.94 -4.99
C LYS A 197 14.27 -10.38 -6.34
N SER A 198 13.70 -9.18 -6.36
CA SER A 198 13.26 -8.52 -7.59
C SER A 198 14.38 -7.84 -8.39
N GLY A 199 15.58 -7.73 -7.83
CA GLY A 199 16.74 -7.09 -8.48
C GLY A 199 17.02 -5.65 -8.04
N PHE A 200 16.17 -5.07 -7.19
CA PHE A 200 16.41 -3.75 -6.62
C PHE A 200 17.63 -3.72 -5.70
N ILE A 201 18.41 -2.65 -5.82
CA ILE A 201 19.37 -2.20 -4.81
C ILE A 201 18.60 -1.41 -3.76
N ILE A 202 18.80 -1.73 -2.48
CA ILE A 202 18.21 -0.99 -1.36
C ILE A 202 19.19 0.11 -0.96
N ASN A 203 18.87 1.36 -1.28
CA ASN A 203 19.64 2.52 -0.84
C ASN A 203 19.31 2.88 0.61
N SER A 204 18.04 2.75 1.01
CA SER A 204 17.58 2.93 2.39
C SER A 204 16.32 2.10 2.65
N ALA A 205 16.17 1.61 3.87
CA ALA A 205 15.00 0.89 4.37
C ALA A 205 14.81 1.17 5.86
N THR A 206 14.18 2.29 6.19
CA THR A 206 14.00 2.78 7.56
C THR A 206 12.57 2.52 8.02
N GLU A 207 12.41 1.95 9.21
CA GLU A 207 11.11 1.81 9.85
C GLU A 207 10.83 3.03 10.73
N VAL A 208 9.63 3.58 10.59
CA VAL A 208 9.13 4.73 11.36
C VAL A 208 7.75 4.37 11.91
N ILE A 209 7.49 4.75 13.16
CA ILE A 209 6.18 4.61 13.78
C ILE A 209 5.47 5.96 13.71
N TYR A 210 4.32 5.98 13.05
CA TYR A 210 3.43 7.13 13.01
C TYR A 210 2.17 6.83 13.82
N THR A 211 1.69 7.81 14.59
CA THR A 211 0.56 7.61 15.49
C THR A 211 -0.45 8.73 15.34
N ASP A 212 -1.72 8.36 15.19
CA ASP A 212 -2.85 9.27 15.32
C ASP A 212 -3.45 9.18 16.73
N GLU A 213 -3.92 10.32 17.24
CA GLU A 213 -4.59 10.41 18.53
C GLU A 213 -6.08 10.69 18.36
N PHE A 214 -6.89 10.02 19.17
CA PHE A 214 -8.34 10.14 19.16
C PHE A 214 -8.89 10.32 20.57
N THR A 215 -9.89 11.20 20.67
CA THR A 215 -10.64 11.46 21.91
C THR A 215 -11.44 10.27 22.43
N SER A 216 -11.61 9.20 21.63
CA SER A 216 -12.24 7.97 22.11
C SER A 216 -11.84 6.73 21.28
N PRO A 217 -11.89 5.52 21.88
CA PRO A 217 -11.72 4.26 21.18
C PRO A 217 -12.60 4.10 19.94
N LEU A 218 -13.85 4.56 20.03
CA LEU A 218 -14.79 4.46 18.93
C LEU A 218 -14.33 5.26 17.70
N LYS A 219 -13.76 6.45 17.91
CA LYS A 219 -13.19 7.27 16.83
C LYS A 219 -11.94 6.61 16.24
N ALA A 220 -11.07 6.05 17.09
CA ALA A 220 -9.90 5.29 16.66
C ALA A 220 -10.26 4.05 15.82
N ILE A 221 -11.26 3.28 16.22
CA ILE A 221 -11.75 2.12 15.44
C ILE A 221 -12.38 2.59 14.11
N SER A 222 -13.13 3.69 14.14
CA SER A 222 -13.80 4.24 12.96
C SER A 222 -12.80 4.75 11.90
N SER A 223 -11.66 5.30 12.32
CA SER A 223 -10.63 5.82 11.39
C SER A 223 -10.05 4.72 10.51
N ILE A 224 -9.88 3.49 11.03
CA ILE A 224 -9.42 2.32 10.24
C ILE A 224 -10.41 1.93 9.15
N LYS A 225 -11.70 1.99 9.46
CA LYS A 225 -12.75 1.72 8.47
C LYS A 225 -12.70 2.76 7.35
N ALA A 226 -12.47 4.02 7.68
CA ALA A 226 -12.37 5.12 6.72
C ALA A 226 -11.20 4.94 5.74
N ILE A 227 -10.06 4.41 6.20
CA ILE A 227 -8.90 4.12 5.34
C ILE A 227 -8.90 2.73 4.71
N GLY A 228 -9.98 1.96 4.92
CA GLY A 228 -10.17 0.64 4.31
C GLY A 228 -9.39 -0.51 4.97
N ALA A 229 -8.63 -0.27 6.04
CA ALA A 229 -7.72 -1.23 6.70
C ALA A 229 -8.43 -2.30 7.58
N THR A 230 -9.73 -2.47 7.36
CA THR A 230 -10.51 -3.58 7.92
C THR A 230 -10.16 -4.87 7.19
N SER A 231 -10.07 -5.98 7.93
CA SER A 231 -9.76 -7.31 7.38
C SER A 231 -10.56 -7.56 6.09
N GLN A 232 -9.90 -8.17 5.11
CA GLN A 232 -10.52 -8.57 3.85
C GLN A 232 -10.69 -10.09 3.71
N ASN A 233 -10.03 -10.87 4.56
CA ASN A 233 -10.04 -12.32 4.46
C ASN A 233 -11.32 -12.92 5.08
N LYS A 234 -12.33 -13.16 4.25
CA LYS A 234 -13.62 -13.74 4.67
C LYS A 234 -13.49 -15.09 5.40
N ALA A 235 -12.44 -15.87 5.15
CA ALA A 235 -12.24 -17.17 5.79
C ALA A 235 -11.82 -17.08 7.28
N SER A 236 -11.29 -15.94 7.70
CA SER A 236 -10.86 -15.67 9.09
C SER A 236 -11.64 -14.55 9.75
N GLN A 237 -12.72 -14.10 9.10
CA GLN A 237 -13.61 -13.06 9.61
C GLN A 237 -14.74 -13.65 10.43
N ARG A 238 -15.12 -12.91 11.47
CA ARG A 238 -16.35 -13.15 12.20
C ARG A 238 -17.56 -13.03 11.25
N PRO A 239 -18.49 -14.00 11.23
CA PRO A 239 -19.74 -13.87 10.48
C PRO A 239 -20.68 -12.83 11.13
N GLY A 240 -21.34 -12.02 10.30
CA GLY A 240 -22.34 -11.05 10.73
C GLY A 240 -21.81 -9.66 11.10
N LEU A 241 -22.71 -8.72 11.35
CA LEU A 241 -22.39 -7.35 11.77
C LEU A 241 -21.95 -7.32 13.25
N LEU A 242 -21.05 -6.40 13.59
CA LEU A 242 -20.75 -6.10 15.00
C LEU A 242 -21.99 -5.51 15.66
N THR A 243 -22.47 -6.17 16.70
CA THR A 243 -23.57 -5.66 17.53
C THR A 243 -23.10 -4.48 18.38
N LYS A 244 -24.03 -3.66 18.87
CA LYS A 244 -23.73 -2.56 19.79
C LYS A 244 -22.96 -3.03 21.05
N SER A 245 -23.37 -4.17 21.61
CA SER A 245 -22.71 -4.77 22.78
C SER A 245 -21.29 -5.25 22.46
N ALA A 246 -21.08 -5.87 21.30
CA ALA A 246 -19.74 -6.27 20.86
C ALA A 246 -18.81 -5.06 20.70
N LEU A 247 -19.30 -3.99 20.09
CA LEU A 247 -18.54 -2.74 19.92
C LEU A 247 -18.21 -2.09 21.27
N GLN A 248 -19.15 -2.09 22.22
CA GLN A 248 -18.90 -1.60 23.59
C GLN A 248 -17.79 -2.40 24.27
N LYS A 249 -17.79 -3.74 24.12
CA LYS A 249 -16.74 -4.61 24.67
C LYS A 249 -15.37 -4.27 24.09
N VAL A 250 -15.28 -4.10 22.77
CA VAL A 250 -14.03 -3.70 22.09
C VAL A 250 -13.56 -2.33 22.55
N CYS A 251 -14.47 -1.34 22.63
CA CYS A 251 -14.12 0.00 23.11
C CYS A 251 -13.62 -0.01 24.57
N ALA A 252 -14.22 -0.84 25.44
CA ALA A 252 -13.81 -0.95 26.83
C ALA A 252 -12.44 -1.64 27.00
N ALA A 253 -12.08 -2.53 26.08
CA ALA A 253 -10.78 -3.22 26.07
C ALA A 253 -9.69 -2.44 25.31
N TYR A 254 -10.01 -1.27 24.76
CA TYR A 254 -9.07 -0.50 23.96
C TYR A 254 -8.00 0.16 24.84
N PRO A 255 -6.70 -0.02 24.55
CA PRO A 255 -5.64 0.58 25.36
C PRO A 255 -5.64 2.11 25.21
N LEU A 256 -5.54 2.81 26.33
CA LEU A 256 -5.48 4.27 26.40
C LEU A 256 -4.14 4.73 26.93
N ILE A 257 -3.61 5.81 26.36
CA ILE A 257 -2.43 6.52 26.85
C ILE A 257 -2.90 7.94 27.15
N ASN A 258 -2.69 8.42 28.39
CA ASN A 258 -3.15 9.75 28.82
C ASN A 258 -4.63 10.03 28.51
N ASN A 259 -5.51 9.04 28.72
CA ASN A 259 -6.94 9.07 28.39
C ASN A 259 -7.28 9.29 26.90
N GLN A 260 -6.31 9.09 26.00
CA GLN A 260 -6.51 9.14 24.56
C GLN A 260 -6.35 7.76 23.94
N ALA A 261 -7.11 7.51 22.87
CA ALA A 261 -6.96 6.30 22.07
C ALA A 261 -5.97 6.57 20.93
N HIS A 262 -4.95 5.74 20.83
CA HIS A 262 -3.90 5.88 19.82
C HIS A 262 -4.09 4.84 18.71
N VAL A 263 -3.73 5.20 17.48
CA VAL A 263 -3.64 4.28 16.36
C VAL A 263 -2.24 4.38 15.77
N SER A 264 -1.44 3.35 15.99
CA SER A 264 -0.04 3.34 15.56
C SER A 264 0.17 2.55 14.27
N TYR A 265 0.97 3.08 13.36
CA TYR A 265 1.35 2.48 12.09
C TYR A 265 2.86 2.33 12.05
N HIS A 266 3.33 1.09 11.97
CA HIS A 266 4.70 0.77 11.62
C HIS A 266 4.83 0.85 10.10
N VAL A 267 5.70 1.72 9.61
CA VAL A 267 5.85 1.99 8.19
C VAL A 267 7.31 1.89 7.82
N VAL A 268 7.61 1.13 6.77
CA VAL A 268 8.95 1.12 6.18
C VAL A 268 8.97 2.12 5.03
N LEU A 269 9.90 3.07 5.12
CA LEU A 269 10.28 3.99 4.04
C LEU A 269 11.46 3.39 3.27
N LEU A 270 11.26 3.15 1.99
CA LEU A 270 12.21 2.53 1.08
C LEU A 270 12.69 3.55 0.05
N SER A 271 14.01 3.62 -0.14
CA SER A 271 14.64 4.20 -1.33
C SER A 271 15.36 3.08 -2.07
N LEU A 272 14.92 2.81 -3.29
CA LEU A 272 15.37 1.69 -4.11
C LEU A 272 15.90 2.19 -5.45
N GLU A 273 16.79 1.41 -6.05
CA GLU A 273 17.38 1.71 -7.35
C GLU A 273 17.50 0.45 -8.21
N LYS A 274 17.21 0.58 -9.50
CA LYS A 274 17.55 -0.41 -10.52
C LYS A 274 18.95 -0.13 -11.03
N ALA A 275 19.79 -1.16 -11.08
CA ALA A 275 21.17 -1.03 -11.58
C ALA A 275 21.20 -0.43 -13.00
N LYS A 276 22.28 0.30 -13.33
CA LYS A 276 22.46 0.99 -14.63
C LYS A 276 22.91 0.08 -15.78
N ILE A 277 22.86 -1.24 -15.59
CA ILE A 277 23.40 -2.26 -16.50
C ILE A 277 22.54 -2.37 -17.76
#